data_AF-A0A166E4A4-F1
#
_entry.id   AF-A0A166E4A4-F1
#
_cell.length_a   1.000
_cell.length_b   1.000
_cell.length_c   1.000
_cell.angle_alpha   90.00
_cell.angle_beta   90.00
_cell.angle_gamma   90.00
#
_symmetry.space_group_name_H-M   'P 1'
#
loop_
_entity.id
_entity.type
_entity.pdbx_description
1 polymer ?
#
loop_
_entity_poly.entity_id
_entity_poly.type
_entity_poly.pdbx_seq_one_letter_code
_entity_poly.pdbx_strand_id
1 'polypeptide(L)'
;MFKFTSNEIKDLFIAFFVISVAFSILYSRPNYDQILYLLPMIMVGVGLGFILHEIAHKFVAMHYGYWAEFKNWLPGLFIALISPIFGFIFAAPGAVHIYGEYMTDRENGIISLSGPLTNIALGLLFFVLFIITSISINMGIITDPLIEQILTITFTLGFAINSWLALFNLIPFSVLDGAKIIRWNPLIWLGTAAVAGFMVYISLF
;
A
#
# COMPACT_ATOMS: atom_id res chain seq x y z
N MET A 1 -3.85 24.96 2.79
CA MET A 1 -2.63 24.72 3.58
C MET A 1 -2.68 23.27 4.06
N PHE A 2 -1.77 22.43 3.58
CA PHE A 2 -1.69 21.01 3.95
C PHE A 2 -1.44 20.91 5.47
N LYS A 3 -2.38 20.34 6.23
CA LYS A 3 -2.32 20.26 7.69
C LYS A 3 -2.73 18.87 8.14
N PHE A 4 -1.98 18.30 9.08
CA PHE A 4 -2.38 17.08 9.78
C PHE A 4 -2.91 17.42 11.16
N THR A 5 -3.96 16.70 11.58
CA THR A 5 -4.41 16.76 12.97
C THR A 5 -3.63 15.76 13.80
N SER A 6 -3.52 16.00 15.12
CA SER A 6 -2.86 15.04 16.02
C SER A 6 -3.58 13.70 16.06
N ASN A 7 -4.89 13.66 15.80
CA ASN A 7 -5.66 12.42 15.75
C ASN A 7 -5.37 11.65 14.47
N GLU A 8 -5.29 12.33 13.34
CA GLU A 8 -4.96 11.73 12.05
C GLU A 8 -3.57 11.06 12.07
N ILE A 9 -2.56 11.72 12.65
CA ILE A 9 -1.22 11.13 12.78
C ILE A 9 -1.26 9.86 13.64
N LYS A 10 -2.02 9.88 14.74
CA LYS A 10 -2.18 8.69 15.60
C LYS A 10 -2.88 7.57 14.84
N ASP A 11 -3.95 7.88 14.12
CA ASP A 11 -4.73 6.90 13.36
C ASP A 11 -3.90 6.28 12.24
N LEU A 12 -3.14 7.08 11.50
CA LEU A 12 -2.19 6.63 10.48
C LEU A 12 -1.13 5.72 11.10
N PHE A 13 -0.56 6.09 12.24
CA PHE A 13 0.48 5.30 12.90
C PHE A 13 -0.06 3.95 13.40
N ILE A 14 -1.25 3.94 14.01
CA ILE A 14 -1.92 2.71 14.44
C ILE A 14 -2.19 1.81 13.24
N ALA A 15 -2.78 2.36 12.17
CA ALA A 15 -3.07 1.62 10.95
C ALA A 15 -1.79 1.04 10.32
N PHE A 16 -0.75 1.86 10.17
CA PHE A 16 0.56 1.44 9.67
C PHE A 16 1.11 0.26 10.46
N PHE A 17 1.13 0.35 11.79
CA PHE A 17 1.69 -0.70 12.63
C PHE A 17 0.88 -1.99 12.52
N VAL A 18 -0.45 -1.90 12.61
CA VAL A 18 -1.35 -3.05 12.52
C VAL A 18 -1.24 -3.76 11.16
N ILE A 19 -1.24 -3.01 10.07
CA ILE A 19 -1.08 -3.57 8.72
C ILE A 19 0.29 -4.22 8.57
N SER A 20 1.36 -3.60 9.10
CA SER A 20 2.71 -4.18 9.07
C SER A 20 2.76 -5.51 9.79
N VAL A 21 2.13 -5.62 10.97
CA VAL A 21 2.02 -6.89 11.70
C VAL A 21 1.21 -7.91 10.90
N ALA A 22 0.10 -7.51 10.29
CA ALA A 22 -0.71 -8.42 9.46
C ALA A 22 0.09 -9.01 8.29
N PHE A 23 0.86 -8.17 7.56
CA PHE A 23 1.76 -8.64 6.50
C PHE A 23 2.87 -9.54 7.03
N SER A 24 3.45 -9.23 8.19
CA SER A 24 4.46 -10.12 8.81
C SER A 24 3.88 -11.49 9.13
N ILE A 25 2.66 -11.56 9.66
CA ILE A 25 1.98 -12.84 9.91
C ILE A 25 1.76 -13.60 8.60
N LEU A 26 1.34 -12.93 7.53
CA LEU A 26 1.11 -13.56 6.22
C LEU A 26 2.40 -14.13 5.63
N TYR A 27 3.47 -13.33 5.57
CA TYR A 27 4.72 -13.72 4.92
C TYR A 27 5.59 -14.65 5.76
N SER A 28 5.34 -14.77 7.08
CA SER A 28 6.00 -15.77 7.92
C SER A 28 5.34 -17.16 7.85
N ARG A 29 4.30 -17.39 7.04
CA ARG A 29 3.65 -18.72 7.01
C ARG A 29 4.52 -19.78 6.33
N PRO A 30 4.59 -21.02 6.87
CA PRO A 30 4.00 -21.50 8.13
C PRO A 30 4.89 -21.28 9.38
N ASN A 31 6.12 -20.79 9.22
CA ASN A 31 7.08 -20.58 10.31
C ASN A 31 6.98 -19.19 10.96
N TYR A 32 6.12 -19.08 11.96
CA TYR A 32 5.86 -17.82 12.67
C TYR A 32 7.03 -17.28 13.51
N ASP A 33 8.11 -18.04 13.70
CA ASP A 33 9.31 -17.56 14.42
C ASP A 33 10.00 -16.41 13.67
N GLN A 34 9.74 -16.27 12.37
CA GLN A 34 10.33 -15.22 11.53
C GLN A 34 9.61 -13.87 11.61
N ILE A 35 8.47 -13.76 12.32
CA ILE A 35 7.68 -12.53 12.35
C ILE A 35 8.52 -11.32 12.78
N LEU A 36 9.25 -11.45 13.89
CA LEU A 36 10.06 -10.35 14.44
C LEU A 36 11.23 -9.98 13.53
N TYR A 37 11.76 -10.96 12.78
CA TYR A 37 12.83 -10.74 11.81
C TYR A 37 12.32 -10.01 10.56
N LEU A 38 11.15 -10.40 10.04
CA LEU A 38 10.57 -9.80 8.83
C LEU A 38 9.94 -8.42 9.08
N LEU A 39 9.44 -8.17 10.29
CA LEU A 39 8.67 -6.97 10.61
C LEU A 39 9.38 -5.66 10.21
N PRO A 40 10.66 -5.41 10.52
CA PRO A 40 11.32 -4.17 10.12
C PRO A 40 11.36 -3.96 8.60
N MET A 41 11.58 -5.03 7.83
CA MET A 41 11.64 -4.98 6.36
C MET A 41 10.25 -4.74 5.77
N ILE A 42 9.23 -5.39 6.32
CA ILE A 42 7.82 -5.18 5.94
C ILE A 42 7.37 -3.77 6.28
N MET A 43 7.77 -3.23 7.42
CA MET A 43 7.47 -1.85 7.82
C MET A 43 8.01 -0.82 6.83
N VAL A 44 9.12 -1.11 6.11
CA VAL A 44 9.57 -0.24 5.01
C VAL A 44 8.59 -0.28 3.85
N GLY A 45 8.22 -1.49 3.39
CA GLY A 45 7.27 -1.67 2.28
C GLY A 45 5.87 -1.13 2.56
N VAL A 46 5.30 -1.49 3.71
CA VAL A 46 3.97 -1.05 4.19
C VAL A 46 3.99 0.43 4.57
N GLY A 47 5.02 0.88 5.30
CA GLY A 47 5.09 2.25 5.78
C GLY A 47 5.15 3.24 4.63
N LEU A 48 6.00 2.97 3.64
CA LEU A 48 6.00 3.78 2.42
C LEU A 48 4.72 3.59 1.63
N GLY A 49 4.25 2.36 1.45
CA GLY A 49 3.07 2.06 0.63
C GLY A 49 1.77 2.66 1.15
N PHE A 50 1.34 2.25 2.34
CA PHE A 50 0.08 2.67 2.95
C PHE A 50 0.08 4.16 3.31
N ILE A 51 1.12 4.67 3.98
CA ILE A 51 1.10 6.07 4.43
C ILE A 51 1.13 7.01 3.22
N LEU A 52 1.97 6.75 2.21
CA LEU A 52 2.02 7.62 1.03
C LEU A 52 0.76 7.50 0.17
N HIS A 53 0.09 6.34 0.16
CA HIS A 53 -1.21 6.15 -0.46
C HIS A 53 -2.27 7.08 0.14
N GLU A 54 -2.46 7.04 1.46
CA GLU A 54 -3.44 7.89 2.15
C GLU A 54 -3.08 9.39 2.03
N ILE A 55 -1.79 9.71 2.13
CA ILE A 55 -1.30 11.07 1.90
C ILE A 55 -1.59 11.54 0.47
N ALA A 56 -1.48 10.67 -0.53
CA ALA A 56 -1.79 11.01 -1.93
C ALA A 56 -3.27 11.32 -2.12
N HIS A 57 -4.18 10.56 -1.52
CA HIS A 57 -5.61 10.89 -1.54
C HIS A 57 -5.86 12.27 -0.93
N LYS A 58 -5.32 12.50 0.27
CA LYS A 58 -5.47 13.78 0.97
C LYS A 58 -4.89 14.94 0.16
N PHE A 59 -3.69 14.78 -0.38
CA PHE A 59 -3.01 15.81 -1.15
C PHE A 59 -3.81 16.23 -2.37
N VAL A 60 -4.32 15.26 -3.13
CA VAL A 60 -5.15 15.53 -4.32
C VAL A 60 -6.51 16.11 -3.93
N ALA A 61 -7.14 15.64 -2.85
CA ALA A 61 -8.39 16.22 -2.34
C ALA A 61 -8.22 17.69 -1.94
N MET A 62 -7.13 18.02 -1.26
CA MET A 62 -6.81 19.39 -0.86
C MET A 62 -6.44 20.29 -2.06
N HIS A 63 -5.89 19.72 -3.13
CA HIS A 63 -5.66 20.44 -4.38
C HIS A 63 -6.98 20.89 -5.03
N TYR A 64 -8.03 20.07 -4.94
CA TYR A 64 -9.39 20.44 -5.37
C TYR A 64 -10.14 21.35 -4.37
N GLY A 65 -9.50 21.74 -3.27
CA GLY A 65 -10.08 22.64 -2.27
C GLY A 65 -10.92 21.95 -1.20
N TYR A 66 -10.96 20.62 -1.17
CA TYR A 66 -11.66 19.89 -0.11
C TYR A 66 -10.83 19.81 1.16
N TRP A 67 -11.52 19.82 2.30
CA TRP A 67 -10.91 19.38 3.55
C TRP A 67 -10.87 17.85 3.58
N ALA A 68 -9.76 17.27 3.98
CA ALA A 68 -9.57 15.83 4.00
C ALA A 68 -8.76 15.39 5.23
N GLU A 69 -9.19 14.31 5.88
CA GLU A 69 -8.54 13.76 7.08
C GLU A 69 -8.62 12.24 7.08
N PHE A 70 -7.49 11.56 7.28
CA PHE A 70 -7.50 10.11 7.51
C PHE A 70 -8.10 9.75 8.86
N LYS A 71 -9.01 8.78 8.85
CA LYS A 71 -9.59 8.18 10.06
C LYS A 71 -9.48 6.67 9.98
N ASN A 72 -9.00 6.06 11.05
CA ASN A 72 -8.97 4.59 11.11
C ASN A 72 -10.38 4.02 11.31
N TRP A 73 -10.52 2.76 10.94
CA TRP A 73 -11.73 1.98 11.14
C TRP A 73 -11.36 0.72 11.93
N LEU A 74 -11.62 0.73 13.24
CA LEU A 74 -11.23 -0.35 14.15
C LEU A 74 -11.66 -1.75 13.67
N PRO A 75 -12.91 -1.99 13.24
CA PRO A 75 -13.29 -3.31 12.70
C PRO A 75 -12.42 -3.75 11.52
N GLY A 76 -12.07 -2.82 10.63
CA GLY A 76 -11.18 -3.06 9.50
C GLY A 76 -9.76 -3.44 9.92
N LEU A 77 -9.23 -2.79 10.95
CA LEU A 77 -7.94 -3.15 11.56
C LEU A 77 -7.96 -4.57 12.16
N PHE A 78 -9.04 -4.96 12.85
CA PHE A 78 -9.20 -6.33 13.34
C PHE A 78 -9.29 -7.35 12.22
N ILE A 79 -10.05 -7.06 11.17
CA ILE A 79 -10.16 -7.93 9.99
C ILE A 79 -8.80 -8.07 9.31
N ALA A 80 -8.04 -6.98 9.19
CA ALA A 80 -6.69 -6.99 8.61
C ALA A 80 -5.76 -7.93 9.38
N LEU A 81 -5.81 -7.98 10.72
CA LEU A 81 -5.00 -8.90 11.53
C LEU A 81 -5.40 -10.37 11.41
N ILE A 82 -6.69 -10.65 11.22
CA ILE A 82 -7.21 -12.02 11.18
C ILE A 82 -7.10 -12.62 9.77
N SER A 83 -7.30 -11.81 8.72
CA SER A 83 -7.28 -12.28 7.33
C SER A 83 -6.03 -13.09 6.92
N PRO A 84 -4.79 -12.77 7.36
CA PRO A 84 -3.60 -13.57 7.08
C PRO A 84 -3.71 -15.06 7.37
N ILE A 85 -4.53 -15.46 8.36
CA ILE A 85 -4.78 -16.86 8.74
C ILE A 85 -5.41 -17.63 7.58
N PHE A 86 -6.21 -16.95 6.75
CA PHE A 86 -6.86 -17.52 5.57
C PHE A 86 -6.01 -17.42 4.29
N GLY A 87 -4.81 -16.82 4.37
CA GLY A 87 -3.83 -16.79 3.26
C GLY A 87 -3.94 -15.56 2.37
N PHE A 88 -4.72 -14.57 2.76
CA PHE A 88 -4.84 -13.29 2.09
C PHE A 88 -4.89 -12.15 3.11
N ILE A 89 -4.71 -10.91 2.68
CA ILE A 89 -4.89 -9.73 3.54
C ILE A 89 -6.03 -8.87 3.02
N PHE A 90 -6.99 -8.62 3.89
CA PHE A 90 -8.02 -7.61 3.71
C PHE A 90 -7.60 -6.32 4.43
N ALA A 91 -6.82 -5.50 3.74
CA ALA A 91 -6.28 -4.25 4.28
C ALA A 91 -7.26 -3.09 4.08
N ALA A 92 -8.29 -3.01 4.93
CA ALA A 92 -9.21 -1.88 4.98
C ALA A 92 -9.08 -1.14 6.34
N PRO A 93 -7.94 -0.51 6.64
CA PRO A 93 -7.62 0.02 7.97
C PRO A 93 -8.38 1.29 8.34
N GLY A 94 -8.97 1.97 7.36
CA GLY A 94 -9.50 3.31 7.47
C GLY A 94 -9.70 3.90 6.09
N ALA A 95 -10.02 5.19 6.04
CA ALA A 95 -10.13 5.94 4.80
C ALA A 95 -9.84 7.42 5.05
N VAL A 96 -9.42 8.14 4.00
CA VAL A 96 -9.44 9.60 3.99
C VAL A 96 -10.88 10.08 3.82
N HIS A 97 -11.42 10.71 4.86
CA HIS A 97 -12.71 11.36 4.83
C HIS A 97 -12.58 12.71 4.15
N ILE A 98 -13.26 12.88 3.01
CA ILE A 98 -13.28 14.10 2.22
C ILE A 98 -14.58 14.85 2.52
N TYR A 99 -14.46 16.11 2.93
CA TYR A 99 -15.59 16.95 3.29
C TYR A 99 -15.84 17.99 2.19
N GLY A 100 -16.94 17.81 1.46
CA GLY A 100 -17.42 18.71 0.42
C GLY A 100 -18.78 18.27 -0.11
N GLU A 101 -19.68 19.23 -0.36
CA GLU A 101 -21.07 18.95 -0.78
C GLU A 101 -21.22 18.70 -2.29
N TYR A 102 -20.27 19.18 -3.10
CA TYR A 102 -20.40 19.24 -4.58
C TYR A 102 -19.22 18.56 -5.29
N MET A 103 -18.80 17.38 -4.83
CA MET A 103 -17.72 16.64 -5.48
C MET A 103 -18.22 15.93 -6.74
N THR A 104 -17.60 16.21 -7.89
CA THR A 104 -17.91 15.53 -9.15
C THR A 104 -17.36 14.10 -9.18
N ASP A 105 -17.95 13.23 -10.00
CA ASP A 105 -17.41 11.87 -10.21
C ASP A 105 -15.97 11.90 -10.71
N ARG A 106 -15.61 12.91 -11.52
CA ARG A 106 -14.23 13.09 -12.00
C ARG A 106 -13.26 13.41 -10.88
N GLU A 107 -13.58 14.36 -10.01
CA GLU A 107 -12.73 14.70 -8.87
C GLU A 107 -12.59 13.51 -7.93
N ASN A 108 -13.70 12.86 -7.60
CA ASN A 108 -13.72 11.68 -6.73
C ASN A 108 -12.90 10.52 -7.33
N GLY A 109 -13.03 10.29 -8.63
CA GLY A 109 -12.27 9.30 -9.37
C GLY A 109 -10.77 9.59 -9.42
N ILE A 110 -10.37 10.85 -9.65
CA ILE A 110 -8.96 11.27 -9.66
C ILE A 110 -8.35 11.17 -8.26
N ILE A 111 -9.08 11.60 -7.22
CA ILE A 111 -8.65 11.47 -5.83
C ILE A 111 -8.48 10.00 -5.48
N SER A 112 -9.47 9.15 -5.82
CA SER A 112 -9.38 7.70 -5.57
C SER A 112 -8.27 7.02 -6.38
N LEU A 113 -7.93 7.53 -7.56
CA LEU A 113 -6.84 6.99 -8.39
C LEU A 113 -5.44 7.30 -7.84
N SER A 114 -5.28 8.39 -7.09
CA SER A 114 -3.95 8.84 -6.64
C SER A 114 -3.28 7.86 -5.69
N GLY A 115 -4.05 7.19 -4.81
CA GLY A 115 -3.56 6.15 -3.91
C GLY A 115 -2.96 4.96 -4.68
N PRO A 116 -3.75 4.23 -5.50
CA PRO A 116 -3.26 3.10 -6.28
C PRO A 116 -2.07 3.45 -7.19
N LEU A 117 -2.05 4.66 -7.79
CA LEU A 117 -0.89 5.11 -8.57
C LEU A 117 0.38 5.29 -7.72
N THR A 118 0.26 5.81 -6.50
CA THR A 118 1.39 5.89 -5.56
C THR A 118 1.93 4.50 -5.22
N ASN A 119 1.07 3.52 -4.97
CA ASN A 119 1.54 2.15 -4.73
C ASN A 119 2.19 1.53 -5.97
N ILE A 120 1.65 1.73 -7.17
CA ILE A 120 2.29 1.26 -8.41
C ILE A 120 3.69 1.87 -8.55
N ALA A 121 3.81 3.19 -8.35
CA ALA A 121 5.10 3.88 -8.43
C ALA A 121 6.11 3.35 -7.40
N LEU A 122 5.68 3.14 -6.16
CA LEU A 122 6.52 2.57 -5.10
C LEU A 122 6.90 1.12 -5.39
N GLY A 123 5.97 0.30 -5.89
CA GLY A 123 6.25 -1.06 -6.31
C GLY A 123 7.34 -1.08 -7.38
N LEU A 124 7.20 -0.29 -8.44
CA LEU A 124 8.22 -0.18 -9.49
C LEU A 124 9.56 0.31 -8.94
N LEU A 125 9.56 1.27 -8.01
CA LEU A 125 10.78 1.71 -7.34
C LEU A 125 11.47 0.56 -6.60
N PHE A 126 10.73 -0.21 -5.79
CA PHE A 126 11.27 -1.38 -5.09
C PHE A 126 11.78 -2.46 -6.06
N PHE A 127 11.10 -2.66 -7.19
CA PHE A 127 11.55 -3.60 -8.22
C PHE A 127 12.87 -3.16 -8.86
N VAL A 128 13.02 -1.88 -9.16
CA VAL A 128 14.30 -1.33 -9.68
C VAL A 128 15.40 -1.45 -8.64
N LEU A 129 15.12 -1.16 -7.37
CA LEU A 129 16.08 -1.32 -6.27
C LEU A 129 16.50 -2.78 -6.10
N PHE A 130 15.57 -3.73 -6.22
CA PHE A 130 15.88 -5.16 -6.23
C PHE A 130 16.86 -5.51 -7.35
N ILE A 131 16.62 -5.08 -8.59
CA ILE A 131 17.52 -5.33 -9.73
C ILE A 131 18.93 -4.76 -9.46
N ILE A 132 19.01 -3.51 -8.98
CA ILE A 132 20.29 -2.86 -8.67
C ILE A 132 21.05 -3.64 -7.59
N THR A 133 20.35 -4.09 -6.54
CA THR A 133 20.94 -4.91 -5.48
C THR A 133 21.44 -6.24 -6.01
N SER A 134 20.63 -6.96 -6.81
CA SER A 134 21.06 -8.23 -7.42
C SER A 134 22.29 -8.07 -8.31
N ILE A 135 22.37 -7.00 -9.10
CA ILE A 135 23.58 -6.70 -9.91
C ILE A 135 24.78 -6.43 -9.00
N SER A 136 24.59 -5.63 -7.94
CA SER A 136 25.66 -5.26 -7.01
C SER A 136 26.22 -6.47 -6.24
N ILE A 137 25.38 -7.44 -5.88
CA ILE A 137 25.79 -8.71 -5.27
C ILE A 137 26.61 -9.53 -6.27
N ASN A 138 26.11 -9.72 -7.50
CA ASN A 138 26.81 -10.49 -8.53
C ASN A 138 28.18 -9.89 -8.93
N MET A 139 28.31 -8.56 -8.84
CA MET A 139 29.57 -7.86 -9.08
C MET A 139 30.53 -7.87 -7.87
N GLY A 140 30.14 -8.45 -6.73
CA GLY A 140 30.94 -8.46 -5.51
C GLY A 140 31.09 -7.09 -4.84
N ILE A 141 30.18 -6.14 -5.11
CA ILE A 141 30.15 -4.83 -4.45
C ILE A 141 29.53 -4.97 -3.06
N ILE A 142 28.44 -5.73 -2.96
CA ILE A 142 27.83 -6.12 -1.69
C ILE A 142 28.31 -7.54 -1.38
N THR A 143 29.09 -7.68 -0.31
CA THR A 143 29.72 -8.95 0.07
C THR A 143 29.32 -9.44 1.46
N ASP A 144 28.71 -8.59 2.28
CA ASP A 144 28.20 -8.96 3.59
C ASP A 144 26.89 -9.75 3.43
N PRO A 145 26.84 -11.04 3.85
CA PRO A 145 25.66 -11.88 3.68
C PRO A 145 24.41 -11.35 4.38
N LEU A 146 24.57 -10.67 5.52
CA LEU A 146 23.46 -10.10 6.27
C LEU A 146 22.85 -8.90 5.52
N ILE A 147 23.70 -8.05 4.94
CA ILE A 147 23.26 -6.89 4.15
C ILE A 147 22.55 -7.34 2.88
N GLU A 148 23.13 -8.31 2.16
CA GLU A 148 22.51 -8.94 0.99
C GLU A 148 21.10 -9.45 1.31
N GLN A 149 20.97 -10.22 2.39
CA GLN A 149 19.70 -10.80 2.80
C GLN A 149 18.66 -9.72 3.14
N ILE A 150 19.02 -8.72 3.95
CA ILE A 150 18.10 -7.65 4.37
C ILE A 150 17.61 -6.85 3.17
N LEU A 151 18.51 -6.43 2.27
CA LEU A 151 18.13 -5.62 1.10
C LEU A 151 17.25 -6.42 0.14
N THR A 152 17.62 -7.67 -0.12
CA THR A 152 16.87 -8.55 -1.02
C THR A 152 15.45 -8.75 -0.50
N ILE A 153 15.29 -9.13 0.77
CA ILE A 153 13.97 -9.33 1.38
C ILE A 153 13.17 -8.02 1.41
N THR A 154 13.79 -6.91 1.79
CA THR A 154 13.11 -5.60 1.86
C THR A 154 12.56 -5.18 0.50
N PHE A 155 13.34 -5.31 -0.57
CA PHE A 155 12.92 -4.87 -1.90
C PHE A 155 11.92 -5.82 -2.56
N THR A 156 12.09 -7.13 -2.37
CA THR A 156 11.11 -8.12 -2.83
C THR A 156 9.76 -7.93 -2.12
N LEU A 157 9.75 -7.82 -0.78
CA LEU A 157 8.52 -7.59 -0.03
C LEU A 157 7.93 -6.20 -0.32
N GLY A 158 8.77 -5.18 -0.46
CA GLY A 158 8.34 -3.84 -0.84
C GLY A 158 7.59 -3.82 -2.18
N PHE A 159 8.10 -4.53 -3.19
CA PHE A 159 7.42 -4.71 -4.47
C PHE A 159 6.11 -5.49 -4.32
N ALA A 160 6.13 -6.66 -3.66
CA ALA A 160 4.96 -7.51 -3.52
C ALA A 160 3.81 -6.82 -2.76
N ILE A 161 4.13 -6.19 -1.63
CA ILE A 161 3.16 -5.49 -0.78
C ILE A 161 2.53 -4.32 -1.54
N ASN A 162 3.32 -3.48 -2.20
CA ASN A 162 2.79 -2.33 -2.93
C ASN A 162 1.97 -2.75 -4.15
N SER A 163 2.38 -3.80 -4.85
CA SER A 163 1.59 -4.39 -5.94
C SER A 163 0.23 -4.88 -5.44
N TRP A 164 0.23 -5.60 -4.31
CA TRP A 164 -1.01 -6.08 -3.67
C TRP A 164 -1.90 -4.94 -3.20
N LEU A 165 -1.36 -3.94 -2.50
CA LEU A 165 -2.13 -2.78 -2.02
C LEU A 165 -2.76 -1.99 -3.18
N ALA A 166 -2.04 -1.84 -4.30
CA ALA A 166 -2.57 -1.22 -5.51
C ALA A 166 -3.76 -2.03 -6.07
N LEU A 167 -3.57 -3.33 -6.27
CA LEU A 167 -4.61 -4.20 -6.85
C LEU A 167 -5.83 -4.31 -5.94
N PHE A 168 -5.62 -4.47 -4.62
CA PHE A 168 -6.68 -4.60 -3.63
C PHE A 168 -7.57 -3.35 -3.62
N ASN A 169 -6.99 -2.15 -3.60
CA ASN A 169 -7.76 -0.92 -3.65
C ASN A 169 -8.45 -0.68 -4.99
N LEU A 170 -7.98 -1.30 -6.08
CA LEU A 170 -8.62 -1.24 -7.40
C LEU A 170 -9.80 -2.21 -7.54
N ILE A 171 -10.12 -3.06 -6.55
CA ILE A 171 -11.32 -3.89 -6.61
C ILE A 171 -12.57 -2.97 -6.65
N PRO A 172 -13.47 -3.10 -7.63
CA PRO A 172 -14.59 -2.18 -7.84
C PRO A 172 -15.75 -2.49 -6.90
N PHE A 173 -15.50 -2.50 -5.59
CA PHE A 173 -16.45 -2.92 -4.57
C PHE A 173 -16.48 -1.97 -3.36
N SER A 174 -17.69 -1.64 -2.91
CA SER A 174 -17.95 -0.93 -1.64
C SER A 174 -17.13 0.36 -1.50
N VAL A 175 -16.39 0.49 -0.39
CA VAL A 175 -15.61 1.66 0.00
C VAL A 175 -14.22 1.71 -0.62
N LEU A 176 -13.81 0.75 -1.44
CA LEU A 176 -12.50 0.73 -2.10
C LEU A 176 -12.42 1.77 -3.23
N ASP A 177 -11.21 2.17 -3.60
CA ASP A 177 -10.98 3.23 -4.60
C ASP A 177 -11.49 2.87 -5.99
N GLY A 178 -11.31 1.61 -6.38
CA GLY A 178 -11.73 1.07 -7.67
C GLY A 178 -13.19 1.34 -7.97
N ALA A 179 -14.05 1.33 -6.94
CA ALA A 179 -15.48 1.61 -7.09
C ALA A 179 -15.78 3.04 -7.57
N LYS A 180 -14.95 4.03 -7.24
CA LYS A 180 -15.10 5.42 -7.69
C LYS A 180 -14.40 5.64 -9.02
N ILE A 181 -13.23 5.04 -9.21
CA ILE A 181 -12.48 5.12 -10.47
C ILE A 181 -13.30 4.52 -11.62
N ILE A 182 -13.92 3.36 -11.43
CA ILE A 182 -14.73 2.72 -12.47
C ILE A 182 -16.00 3.54 -12.81
N ARG A 183 -16.61 4.20 -11.82
CA ARG A 183 -17.76 5.10 -12.04
C ARG A 183 -17.37 6.31 -12.86
N TRP A 184 -16.19 6.87 -12.59
CA TRP A 184 -15.66 7.99 -13.35
C TRP A 184 -15.22 7.60 -14.76
N ASN A 185 -14.37 6.58 -14.88
CA ASN A 185 -13.80 6.15 -16.14
C ASN A 185 -13.38 4.66 -16.10
N PRO A 186 -14.20 3.75 -16.67
CA PRO A 186 -13.90 2.32 -16.69
C PRO A 186 -12.61 1.94 -17.42
N LEU A 187 -12.18 2.71 -18.43
CA LEU A 187 -10.96 2.44 -19.19
C LEU A 187 -9.71 2.75 -18.35
N ILE A 188 -9.73 3.86 -17.61
CA ILE A 188 -8.65 4.18 -16.67
C ILE A 188 -8.60 3.11 -15.58
N TRP A 189 -9.74 2.75 -14.99
CA TRP A 189 -9.80 1.67 -14.01
C TRP A 189 -9.18 0.37 -14.55
N LEU A 190 -9.60 -0.08 -15.73
CA LEU A 190 -9.10 -1.32 -16.35
C LEU A 190 -7.59 -1.26 -16.59
N GLY A 191 -7.08 -0.16 -17.16
CA GLY A 191 -5.64 0.00 -17.40
C GLY A 191 -4.83 -0.03 -16.12
N THR A 192 -5.29 0.66 -15.08
CA THR A 192 -4.59 0.72 -13.78
C THR A 192 -4.64 -0.65 -13.08
N ALA A 193 -5.79 -1.33 -13.12
CA ALA A 193 -5.97 -2.66 -12.54
C ALA A 193 -5.16 -3.73 -13.28
N ALA A 194 -5.04 -3.64 -14.61
CA ALA A 194 -4.21 -4.54 -15.39
C ALA A 194 -2.72 -4.40 -15.04
N VAL A 195 -2.23 -3.16 -14.88
CA VAL A 195 -0.85 -2.91 -14.45
C VAL A 195 -0.61 -3.47 -13.04
N ALA A 196 -1.48 -3.15 -12.07
CA ALA A 196 -1.36 -3.66 -10.71
C ALA A 196 -1.45 -5.20 -10.66
N GLY A 197 -2.35 -5.80 -11.44
CA GLY A 197 -2.51 -7.25 -11.56
C GLY A 197 -1.27 -7.92 -12.15
N PHE A 198 -0.66 -7.31 -13.16
CA PHE A 198 0.59 -7.79 -13.74
C PHE A 198 1.75 -7.70 -12.74
N MET A 199 1.85 -6.61 -11.97
CA MET A 199 2.86 -6.48 -10.92
C MET A 199 2.67 -7.54 -9.82
N VAL A 200 1.42 -7.80 -9.39
CA VAL A 200 1.13 -8.89 -8.45
C VAL A 200 1.53 -10.23 -9.05
N TYR A 201 1.20 -10.50 -10.31
CA TYR A 201 1.62 -11.73 -10.98
C TYR A 201 3.14 -11.90 -10.97
N ILE A 202 3.92 -10.86 -11.31
CA ILE A 202 5.39 -10.90 -11.22
C ILE A 202 5.84 -11.19 -9.79
N SER A 203 5.21 -10.59 -8.78
CA SER A 203 5.63 -10.76 -7.38
C SER A 203 5.46 -12.19 -6.83
N LEU A 204 4.78 -13.07 -7.56
CA LEU A 204 4.60 -14.48 -7.19
C LEU A 204 5.75 -15.40 -7.68
N PHE A 205 6.67 -14.88 -8.50
CA PHE A 205 7.82 -15.61 -9.07
C PHE A 205 9.14 -14.97 -8.62
#